data_AF-A0A3N5WZZ9-F1
#
_entry.id   AF-A0A3N5WZZ9-F1
#
_cell.length_a   1.000
_cell.length_b   1.000
_cell.length_c   1.000
_cell.angle_alpha   90.00
_cell.angle_beta   90.00
_cell.angle_gamma   90.00
#
_symmetry.space_group_name_H-M   'P 1'
#
loop_
_entity.id
_entity.type
_entity.pdbx_description
1 polymer ?
#
loop_
_entity_poly.entity_id
_entity_poly.type
_entity_poly.pdbx_seq_one_letter_code
_entity_poly.pdbx_strand_id
1 'polypeptide(L)' 'MSKKLAVIAIGGNSLIKDEKHQTVEDQYQAAKETSIHIADMIEQGWEVAIGHGNGP' A
#
# COMPACT_ATOMS: atom_id res chain seq x y z
N MET A 1 -1.07 -22.17 14.36
CA MET A 1 0.28 -21.60 14.20
C MET A 1 0.20 -20.10 14.44
N SER A 2 1.21 -19.48 15.05
CA SER A 2 1.29 -18.01 15.11
C SER A 2 1.47 -17.48 13.69
N LYS A 3 0.63 -16.53 13.27
CA LYS A 3 0.86 -15.81 12.01
C LYS A 3 2.17 -15.02 12.13
N LYS A 4 2.89 -14.88 11.02
CA LYS A 4 4.10 -14.04 10.98
C LYS A 4 3.67 -12.60 10.73
N LEU A 5 4.28 -11.65 11.43
CA LEU A 5 4.04 -10.22 11.25
C LEU A 5 4.98 -9.66 10.18
N ALA A 6 4.43 -8.96 9.19
CA ALA A 6 5.15 -8.13 8.25
C ALA A 6 4.84 -6.64 8.53
N VAL A 7 5.88 -5.84 8.74
CA VAL A 7 5.75 -4.37 8.83
C VAL A 7 6.10 -3.78 7.48
N ILE A 8 5.13 -3.13 6.85
CA ILE A 8 5.21 -2.64 5.47
C ILE A 8 5.26 -1.12 5.50
N ALA A 9 6.33 -0.54 4.96
CA ALA A 9 6.42 0.88 4.70
C ALA A 9 6.17 1.13 3.21
N ILE A 10 5.05 1.76 2.87
CA ILE A 10 4.74 2.15 1.49
C ILE A 10 5.24 3.58 1.24
N GLY A 11 5.76 3.83 0.03
CA GLY A 11 6.31 5.13 -0.39
C GLY A 11 5.29 6.02 -1.10
N GLY A 12 5.69 7.25 -1.44
CA GLY A 12 4.82 8.21 -2.15
C GLY A 12 4.22 7.64 -3.44
N ASN A 13 4.98 6.83 -4.19
CA ASN A 13 4.50 6.18 -5.43
C ASN A 13 3.31 5.22 -5.24
N SER A 14 3.06 4.77 -4.01
CA SER A 14 1.87 3.97 -3.67
C SER A 14 0.59 4.80 -3.56
N LEU A 15 0.74 6.14 -3.56
CA LEU A 15 -0.35 7.11 -3.53
C LEU A 15 -0.31 8.01 -4.77
N ILE A 16 0.84 8.48 -5.24
CA ILE A 16 0.98 9.32 -6.44
C ILE A 16 1.90 8.63 -7.45
N LYS A 17 1.34 8.13 -8.55
CA LYS A 17 2.14 7.39 -9.56
C LYS A 17 3.17 8.26 -10.27
N ASP A 18 2.77 9.48 -10.64
CA ASP A 18 3.62 10.46 -11.32
C ASP A 18 3.00 11.87 -11.24
N GLU A 19 3.73 12.87 -11.72
CA GLU A 19 3.34 14.29 -11.67
C GLU A 19 2.04 14.63 -12.42
N LYS A 20 1.58 13.76 -13.32
CA LYS A 20 0.34 13.96 -14.10
C LYS A 20 -0.88 13.34 -13.42
N HIS A 21 -0.68 12.52 -12.38
CA HIS A 21 -1.71 11.74 -11.71
C HIS A 21 -1.74 12.06 -10.20
N GLN A 22 -2.18 13.28 -9.87
CA GLN A 22 -2.20 13.80 -8.50
C GLN A 22 -3.61 14.04 -7.94
N THR A 23 -4.67 13.77 -8.70
CA THR A 23 -6.04 13.97 -8.22
C THR A 23 -6.37 12.97 -7.11
N VAL A 24 -7.41 13.26 -6.32
CA VAL A 24 -7.89 12.32 -5.28
C VAL A 24 -8.27 10.97 -5.89
N GLU A 25 -8.86 10.97 -7.09
CA GLU A 25 -9.21 9.74 -7.81
C GLU A 25 -7.95 8.97 -8.23
N ASP A 26 -6.93 9.65 -8.77
CA ASP A 26 -5.65 9.01 -9.10
C ASP A 26 -5.02 8.35 -7.88
N GLN A 27 -5.04 9.06 -6.74
CA GLN A 27 -4.52 8.53 -5.49
C GLN A 27 -5.30 7.32 -4.99
N TYR A 28 -6.63 7.35 -5.14
CA TYR A 28 -7.46 6.20 -4.81
C TYR A 28 -7.12 4.98 -5.68
N GLN A 29 -6.91 5.18 -6.98
CA GLN A 29 -6.52 4.09 -7.88
C GLN A 29 -5.11 3.55 -7.57
N ALA A 30 -4.16 4.42 -7.24
CA ALA A 30 -2.80 4.01 -6.83
C ALA A 30 -2.82 3.22 -5.50
N ALA A 31 -3.59 3.71 -4.52
CA ALA A 31 -3.77 3.02 -3.24
C ALA A 31 -4.45 1.66 -3.42
N LYS A 32 -5.43 1.58 -4.32
CA LYS A 32 -6.11 0.33 -4.67
C LYS A 32 -5.13 -0.68 -5.28
N GLU A 33 -4.27 -0.27 -6.21
CA GLU A 33 -3.25 -1.13 -6.80
C GLU A 33 -2.28 -1.67 -5.74
N THR A 34 -1.78 -0.79 -4.86
CA THR A 34 -0.93 -1.19 -3.73
C THR A 34 -1.64 -2.18 -2.81
N SER A 35 -2.94 -1.99 -2.57
CA SER A 35 -3.75 -2.84 -1.70
C SER A 35 -3.92 -4.26 -2.21
N ILE A 36 -3.85 -4.50 -3.53
CA ILE A 36 -3.92 -5.85 -4.11
C ILE A 36 -2.72 -6.69 -3.61
N HIS A 37 -1.51 -6.14 -3.68
CA HIS A 37 -0.31 -6.84 -3.21
C HIS A 37 -0.34 -7.12 -1.69
N ILE A 38 -0.92 -6.22 -0.91
CA ILE A 38 -1.09 -6.41 0.53
C ILE A 38 -2.15 -7.48 0.82
N ALA A 39 -3.24 -7.52 0.05
CA ALA A 39 -4.24 -8.57 0.16
C ALA A 39 -3.63 -9.95 -0.13
N ASP A 40 -2.79 -10.08 -1.16
CA ASP A 40 -2.07 -11.33 -1.46
C ASP A 40 -1.20 -11.79 -0.27
N MET A 41 -0.58 -10.86 0.47
CA MET A 41 0.17 -11.22 1.68
C MET A 41 -0.76 -11.72 2.79
N ILE A 42 -1.91 -11.09 2.99
CA ILE A 42 -2.90 -11.52 3.98
C ILE A 42 -3.43 -12.93 3.63
N GLU A 43 -3.72 -13.20 2.36
CA GLU A 43 -4.14 -14.52 1.87
C GLU A 43 -3.08 -15.60 2.09
N GLN A 44 -1.80 -15.24 1.98
CA GLN A 44 -0.67 -16.11 2.30
C GLN A 44 -0.46 -16.32 3.82
N GLY A 45 -1.31 -15.72 4.66
CA GLY A 45 -1.33 -15.94 6.11
C GLY A 45 -0.48 -14.97 6.92
N TRP A 46 -0.05 -13.85 6.34
CA TRP A 46 0.66 -12.79 7.06
C TRP A 46 -0.32 -11.93 7.87
N GLU A 47 0.12 -11.50 9.05
CA GLU A 47 -0.41 -10.30 9.68
C GLU A 47 0.41 -9.11 9.18
N VAL A 48 -0.26 -8.00 8.87
CA VAL A 48 0.40 -6.83 8.28
C VAL A 48 0.17 -5.60 9.15
N ALA A 49 1.22 -4.82 9.35
CA ALA A 49 1.16 -3.46 9.89
C ALA A 49 1.70 -2.51 8.82
N ILE A 50 0.86 -1.58 8.35
CA ILE A 50 1.17 -0.74 7.19
C ILE A 50 1.41 0.69 7.68
N GLY A 51 2.54 1.26 7.32
CA GLY A 51 2.87 2.67 7.51
C GLY A 51 3.19 3.32 6.17
N HIS A 52 3.04 4.64 6.10
CA HIS A 52 3.42 5.43 4.94
C HIS A 52 4.04 6.76 5.38
N GLY A 53 4.82 7.37 4.48
CA GLY A 53 5.25 8.76 4.64
C GLY A 53 4.11 9.73 4.34
N ASN A 54 4.21 10.96 4.85
CA ASN A 54 3.24 12.04 4.60
C ASN A 54 3.78 13.14 3.68
N GLY A 55 4.86 12.84 2.95
CA GLY A 55 5.29 13.67 1.83
C GLY A 55 4.29 13.58 0.66
N PRO A 56 4.59 14.25 -0.48
CA PRO A 56 3.86 14.02 -1.72
C PRO A 56 3.88 12.54 -2.11
#